data_AF-A0A7U4RPQ4-F1
#
_entry.id   AF-A0A7U4RPQ4-F1
#
_cell.length_a   1.000
_cell.length_b   1.000
_cell.length_c   1.000
_cell.angle_alpha   90.00
_cell.angle_beta   90.00
_cell.angle_gamma   90.00
#
_symmetry.space_group_name_H-M   'P 1'
#
loop_
_entity.id
_entity.type
_entity.pdbx_description
1 polymer ?
#
loop_
_entity_poly.entity_id
_entity_poly.type
_entity_poly.pdbx_seq_one_letter_code
_entity_poly.pdbx_strand_id
1 'polypeptide(L)'
;MGRRSAFTLLEVLISIALLGLILPALYQSVELLKDSNKHLFDYVEKAKKISKATEILYLDILSSDGNLSIKKDDFSRLCIEQTRNSLYELPSAKVCWIVMKKDHALLRVEGNGYLLPLRVDDRVEADLVMKDLEVFDVYHSMDKVLVLIQQAKKEPISFMVQGVTKPQKKKKMAAKKAVKKKRPPGNQETNGTKSPGKTPPPI
;
A
#
# COMPACT_ATOMS: atom_id res chain seq x y z
N MET A 1 -12.22 -7.26 -74.37
CA MET A 1 -10.78 -7.15 -74.04
C MET A 1 -10.50 -5.74 -73.54
N GLY A 2 -10.22 -5.57 -72.24
CA GLY A 2 -9.98 -4.26 -71.64
C GLY A 2 -8.57 -3.74 -71.91
N ARG A 3 -8.46 -2.48 -72.36
CA ARG A 3 -7.17 -1.78 -72.56
C ARG A 3 -6.43 -1.68 -71.22
N ARG A 4 -5.24 -2.26 -71.14
CA ARG A 4 -4.31 -2.03 -70.02
C ARG A 4 -3.54 -0.75 -70.32
N SER A 5 -3.79 0.30 -69.53
CA SER A 5 -2.99 1.54 -69.57
C SER A 5 -1.63 1.27 -68.94
N ALA A 6 -0.56 1.42 -69.70
CA ALA A 6 0.80 1.41 -69.18
C ALA A 6 1.14 2.79 -68.61
N PHE A 7 1.87 2.81 -67.48
CA PHE A 7 2.38 4.05 -66.89
C PHE A 7 3.33 4.76 -67.85
N THR A 8 3.25 6.10 -67.88
CA THR A 8 4.18 6.88 -68.70
C THR A 8 5.54 6.99 -68.01
N LEU A 9 6.60 7.10 -68.82
CA LEU A 9 7.98 7.19 -68.30
C LEU A 9 8.18 8.40 -67.35
N LEU A 10 7.43 9.49 -67.61
CA LEU A 10 7.38 10.67 -66.76
C LEU A 10 6.78 10.36 -65.37
N GLU A 11 5.72 9.58 -65.32
CA GLU A 11 5.01 9.20 -64.10
C GLU A 11 5.87 8.30 -63.20
N VAL A 12 6.66 7.41 -63.82
CA VAL A 12 7.66 6.59 -63.12
C VAL A 12 8.77 7.46 -62.51
N LEU A 13 9.25 8.46 -63.26
CA LEU A 13 10.30 9.38 -62.81
C LEU A 13 9.83 10.24 -61.61
N ILE A 14 8.60 10.76 -61.69
CA ILE A 14 7.99 11.50 -60.58
C ILE A 14 7.80 10.60 -59.36
N SER A 15 7.39 9.35 -59.54
CA SER A 15 7.21 8.39 -58.44
C SER A 15 8.53 8.07 -57.73
N ILE A 16 9.63 7.91 -58.47
CA ILE A 16 10.96 7.66 -57.89
C ILE A 16 11.44 8.90 -57.11
N ALA A 17 11.26 10.10 -57.67
CA ALA A 17 11.64 11.34 -57.00
C ALA A 17 10.85 11.56 -55.70
N LEU A 18 9.54 11.34 -55.71
CA LEU A 18 8.70 11.42 -54.52
C LEU A 18 9.08 10.37 -53.48
N LEU A 19 9.34 9.13 -53.90
CA LEU A 19 9.76 8.05 -53.01
C LEU A 19 11.11 8.35 -52.34
N GLY A 20 12.07 8.90 -53.09
CA GLY A 20 13.37 9.33 -52.58
C GLY A 20 13.28 10.45 -51.54
N LEU A 21 12.24 11.29 -51.60
CA LEU A 21 11.99 12.35 -50.63
C LEU A 21 11.35 11.80 -49.34
N ILE A 22 10.46 10.81 -49.46
CA ILE A 22 9.71 10.24 -48.33
C ILE A 22 10.57 9.26 -47.51
N LEU A 23 11.43 8.47 -48.16
CA LEU A 23 12.23 7.44 -47.49
C LEU A 23 13.10 7.96 -46.32
N PRO A 24 13.86 9.06 -46.46
CA PRO A 24 14.67 9.61 -45.36
C PRO A 24 13.83 10.00 -44.14
N ALA A 25 12.68 10.63 -44.35
CA ALA A 25 11.78 11.06 -43.27
C ALA A 25 11.17 9.85 -42.52
N LEU A 26 10.86 8.76 -43.25
CA LEU A 26 10.40 7.52 -42.64
C LEU A 26 11.50 6.84 -41.81
N TYR A 27 12.73 6.78 -42.33
CA TYR A 27 13.86 6.21 -41.60
C TYR A 27 14.15 6.96 -40.30
N GLN A 28 14.14 8.30 -40.34
CA GLN A 28 14.30 9.14 -39.14
C GLN A 28 13.19 8.91 -38.13
N SER A 29 11.94 8.77 -38.59
CA SER A 29 10.80 8.50 -37.71
C SER A 29 10.94 7.15 -37.01
N VAL A 30 11.35 6.10 -37.73
CA VAL A 30 11.59 4.76 -37.17
C VAL A 30 12.74 4.78 -36.16
N GLU A 31 13.79 5.55 -36.42
CA GLU A 31 14.93 5.68 -35.51
C GLU A 31 14.53 6.40 -34.21
N LEU A 32 13.77 7.50 -34.31
CA LEU A 32 13.16 8.19 -33.16
C LEU A 32 12.25 7.28 -32.34
N LEU A 33 11.42 6.47 -33.01
CA LEU A 33 10.54 5.49 -32.36
C LEU A 33 11.35 4.41 -31.62
N LYS A 34 12.43 3.91 -32.22
CA LYS A 34 13.31 2.93 -31.60
C LYS A 34 14.03 3.51 -30.37
N ASP A 35 14.55 4.72 -30.49
CA ASP A 35 15.26 5.39 -29.39
C ASP A 35 14.32 5.71 -28.22
N SER A 36 13.12 6.20 -28.52
CA SER A 36 12.07 6.42 -27.51
C SER A 36 11.68 5.12 -26.79
N ASN A 37 11.50 4.03 -27.54
CA ASN A 37 11.19 2.73 -26.95
C ASN A 37 12.35 2.18 -26.09
N LYS A 38 13.60 2.41 -26.51
CA LYS A 38 14.78 2.03 -25.72
C LYS A 38 14.86 2.84 -24.43
N HIS A 39 14.64 4.14 -24.49
CA HIS A 39 14.59 5.00 -23.31
C HIS A 39 13.48 4.60 -22.33
N LEU A 40 12.30 4.24 -22.84
CA LEU A 40 11.21 3.70 -22.03
C LEU A 40 11.58 2.37 -21.39
N PHE A 41 12.23 1.47 -22.14
CA PHE A 41 12.68 0.17 -21.63
C PHE A 41 13.75 0.32 -20.54
N ASP A 42 14.73 1.22 -20.72
CA ASP A 42 15.76 1.51 -19.72
C ASP A 42 15.15 2.11 -18.43
N TYR A 43 14.13 2.96 -18.56
CA TYR A 43 13.34 3.44 -17.42
C TYR A 43 12.61 2.30 -16.71
N VAL A 44 11.98 1.40 -17.48
CA VAL A 44 11.27 0.23 -16.94
C VAL A 44 12.24 -0.76 -16.30
N GLU A 45 13.46 -0.92 -16.81
CA GLU A 45 14.47 -1.83 -16.27
C GLU A 45 15.14 -1.26 -15.00
N LYS A 46 15.42 0.05 -14.97
CA LYS A 46 15.84 0.75 -13.74
C LYS A 46 14.73 0.69 -12.68
N ALA A 47 13.47 0.82 -13.08
CA ALA A 47 12.32 0.60 -12.22
C ALA A 47 12.15 -0.88 -11.81
N LYS A 48 12.57 -1.86 -12.61
CA LYS A 48 12.53 -3.28 -12.20
C LYS A 48 13.58 -3.64 -11.14
N LYS A 49 14.64 -2.83 -11.02
CA LYS A 49 15.63 -2.86 -9.94
C LYS A 49 15.21 -2.02 -8.71
N ILE A 50 13.94 -1.62 -8.65
CA ILE A 50 13.29 -1.15 -7.41
C ILE A 50 13.45 -2.26 -6.38
N SER A 51 14.22 -1.95 -5.33
CA SER A 51 14.54 -2.87 -4.23
C SER A 51 13.32 -3.68 -3.78
N LYS A 52 13.48 -4.99 -3.52
CA LYS A 52 12.44 -5.84 -2.89
C LYS A 52 11.82 -5.16 -1.65
N ALA A 53 12.60 -4.36 -0.93
CA ALA A 53 12.14 -3.49 0.16
C ALA A 53 11.03 -2.51 -0.27
N THR A 54 11.28 -1.81 -1.37
CA THR A 54 10.39 -0.79 -1.93
C THR A 54 9.13 -1.43 -2.49
N GLU A 55 9.26 -2.59 -3.15
CA GLU A 55 8.11 -3.38 -3.62
C GLU A 55 7.23 -3.83 -2.44
N ILE A 56 7.82 -4.42 -1.39
CA ILE A 56 7.08 -4.85 -0.20
C ILE A 56 6.43 -3.65 0.49
N LEU A 57 7.14 -2.54 0.67
CA LEU A 57 6.57 -1.33 1.27
C LEU A 57 5.43 -0.75 0.43
N TYR A 58 5.58 -0.74 -0.90
CA TYR A 58 4.54 -0.31 -1.82
C TYR A 58 3.28 -1.19 -1.66
N LEU A 59 3.45 -2.51 -1.64
CA LEU A 59 2.36 -3.47 -1.46
C LEU A 59 1.73 -3.40 -0.06
N ASP A 60 2.54 -3.17 0.98
CA ASP A 60 2.08 -2.96 2.36
C ASP A 60 1.12 -1.76 2.44
N ILE A 61 1.47 -0.64 1.79
CA ILE A 61 0.65 0.57 1.74
C ILE A 61 -0.58 0.38 0.84
N LEU A 62 -0.39 -0.18 -0.36
CA LEU A 62 -1.47 -0.39 -1.34
C LEU A 62 -2.55 -1.35 -0.80
N SER A 63 -2.12 -2.40 -0.09
CA SER A 63 -3.00 -3.42 0.48
C SER A 63 -3.46 -3.07 1.89
N SER A 64 -3.25 -1.82 2.33
CA SER A 64 -3.64 -1.35 3.66
C SER A 64 -5.13 -1.05 3.76
N ASP A 65 -5.62 -1.06 5.00
CA ASP A 65 -6.93 -0.51 5.36
C ASP A 65 -6.96 1.04 5.42
N GLY A 66 -5.88 1.71 4.98
CA GLY A 66 -5.72 3.15 5.07
C GLY A 66 -5.48 3.68 6.50
N ASN A 67 -5.48 2.81 7.52
CA ASN A 67 -5.21 3.22 8.89
C ASN A 67 -3.71 3.32 9.18
N LEU A 68 -3.12 4.37 8.60
CA LEU A 68 -1.71 4.69 8.77
C LEU A 68 -1.48 5.59 9.98
N SER A 69 -0.40 5.31 10.71
CA SER A 69 0.17 6.19 11.71
C SER A 69 1.63 6.49 11.34
N ILE A 70 1.93 7.78 11.19
CA ILE A 70 3.26 8.27 10.82
C ILE A 70 3.77 9.12 11.99
N LYS A 71 4.95 8.79 12.51
CA LYS A 71 5.68 9.64 13.45
C LYS A 71 6.93 10.16 12.76
N LYS A 72 7.21 11.45 12.91
CA LYS A 72 8.38 12.10 12.33
C LYS A 72 9.34 12.50 13.45
N ASP A 73 10.43 11.75 13.53
CA ASP A 73 11.60 12.09 14.35
C ASP A 73 12.76 12.38 13.38
N ASP A 74 13.96 11.82 13.61
CA ASP A 74 15.09 11.88 12.65
C ASP A 74 14.80 11.09 11.36
N PHE A 75 14.06 9.99 11.51
CA PHE A 75 13.51 9.18 10.43
C PHE A 75 12.01 9.03 10.64
N SER A 76 11.27 8.90 9.55
CA SER A 76 9.85 8.58 9.66
C SER A 76 9.66 7.17 10.22
N ARG A 77 8.66 6.99 11.07
CA ARG A 77 8.12 5.68 11.47
C ARG A 77 6.74 5.55 10.86
N LEU A 78 6.54 4.52 10.04
CA LEU A 78 5.25 4.21 9.44
C LEU A 78 4.70 2.92 10.06
N CYS A 79 3.52 2.99 10.66
CA CYS A 79 2.78 1.81 11.09
C CYS A 79 1.43 1.74 10.38
N ILE A 80 1.15 0.57 9.84
CA ILE A 80 -0.07 0.20 9.13
C ILE A 80 -0.82 -0.77 10.04
N GLU A 81 -2.00 -0.37 10.49
CA GLU A 81 -2.73 -1.21 11.46
C GLU A 81 -3.24 -2.51 10.84
N GLN A 82 -3.68 -2.51 9.58
CA GLN A 82 -4.04 -3.72 8.85
C GLN A 82 -3.58 -3.65 7.40
N THR A 83 -2.84 -4.67 6.96
CA THR A 83 -2.51 -4.92 5.56
C THR A 83 -2.71 -6.39 5.21
N ARG A 84 -3.03 -6.66 3.94
CA ARG A 84 -3.11 -8.02 3.39
C ARG A 84 -1.77 -8.54 2.86
N ASN A 85 -0.75 -7.68 2.80
CA ASN A 85 0.58 -8.04 2.34
C ASN A 85 1.42 -8.61 3.49
N SER A 86 1.06 -9.79 3.98
CA SER A 86 1.81 -10.49 5.02
C SER A 86 2.93 -11.33 4.41
N LEU A 87 4.14 -11.27 4.99
CA LEU A 87 5.25 -12.17 4.64
C LEU A 87 5.19 -13.50 5.39
N TYR A 88 4.38 -13.56 6.45
CA TYR A 88 4.25 -14.70 7.37
C TYR A 88 2.82 -15.27 7.38
N GLU A 89 2.11 -15.12 6.26
CA GLU A 89 0.80 -15.73 6.00
C GLU A 89 -0.32 -15.35 7.00
N LEU A 90 -0.21 -14.17 7.61
CA LEU A 90 -1.27 -13.59 8.42
C LEU A 90 -2.40 -13.06 7.52
N PRO A 91 -3.68 -13.38 7.81
CA PRO A 91 -4.81 -12.91 7.00
C PRO A 91 -5.00 -11.38 7.06
N SER A 92 -4.53 -10.77 8.14
CA SER A 92 -4.42 -9.32 8.33
C SER A 92 -3.28 -9.07 9.28
N ALA A 93 -2.22 -8.42 8.80
CA ALA A 93 -1.05 -8.11 9.59
C ALA A 93 -1.02 -6.63 9.98
N LYS A 94 -0.55 -6.35 11.19
CA LYS A 94 -0.04 -5.03 11.56
C LYS A 94 1.43 -4.99 11.15
N VAL A 95 1.81 -3.95 10.41
CA VAL A 95 3.19 -3.80 9.92
C VAL A 95 3.72 -2.43 10.28
N CYS A 96 4.91 -2.39 10.88
CA CYS A 96 5.62 -1.16 11.18
C CYS A 96 7.00 -1.13 10.54
N TRP A 97 7.24 -0.08 9.77
CA TRP A 97 8.52 0.28 9.20
C TRP A 97 9.23 1.25 10.14
N ILE A 98 10.37 0.82 10.67
CA ILE A 98 11.16 1.56 11.66
C ILE A 98 12.63 1.61 11.25
N VAL A 99 13.29 2.73 11.53
CA VAL A 99 14.73 2.85 11.36
C VAL A 99 15.42 2.70 12.72
N MET A 100 16.36 1.77 12.83
CA MET A 100 17.24 1.67 13.98
C MET A 100 18.31 2.74 13.90
N LYS A 101 18.33 3.65 14.88
CA LYS A 101 19.26 4.79 14.90
C LYS A 101 20.74 4.38 14.98
N LYS A 102 21.05 3.28 15.66
CA LYS A 102 22.45 2.84 15.86
C LYS A 102 23.10 2.34 14.57
N ASP A 103 22.34 1.57 13.80
CA ASP A 103 22.85 0.85 12.63
C ASP A 103 22.37 1.44 11.30
N HIS A 104 21.62 2.56 11.36
CA HIS A 104 20.95 3.16 10.21
C HIS A 104 20.21 2.11 9.35
N ALA A 105 19.54 1.19 10.03
CA ALA A 105 18.94 0.02 9.42
C ALA A 105 17.41 0.13 9.38
N LEU A 106 16.82 -0.07 8.21
CA LEU A 106 15.37 -0.14 8.04
C LEU A 106 14.90 -1.56 8.39
N LEU A 107 14.02 -1.64 9.38
CA LEU A 107 13.35 -2.86 9.77
C LEU A 107 11.88 -2.81 9.36
N ARG A 108 11.37 -3.95 8.93
CA ARG A 108 9.94 -4.22 8.81
C ARG A 108 9.55 -5.15 9.94
N VAL A 109 8.76 -4.65 10.87
CA VAL A 109 8.19 -5.45 11.96
C VAL A 109 6.79 -5.84 11.55
N GLU A 110 6.48 -7.12 11.60
CA GLU A 110 5.17 -7.69 11.30
C GLU A 110 4.64 -8.48 12.49
N GLY A 111 3.35 -8.37 12.76
CA GLY A 111 2.70 -9.18 13.77
C GLY A 111 1.21 -8.85 13.90
N ASN A 112 0.61 -9.28 15.00
CA ASN A 112 -0.80 -9.01 15.26
C ASN A 112 -0.97 -8.21 16.56
N GLY A 113 -1.62 -7.05 16.48
CA GLY A 113 -2.06 -6.28 17.65
C GLY A 113 -0.96 -5.72 18.57
N TYR A 114 0.30 -5.70 18.15
CA TYR A 114 1.41 -5.18 18.96
C TYR A 114 1.46 -3.65 18.97
N LEU A 115 2.23 -3.12 19.93
CA LEU A 115 2.55 -1.70 20.03
C LEU A 115 4.06 -1.51 20.06
N LEU A 116 4.52 -0.38 19.53
CA LEU A 116 5.92 0.03 19.66
C LEU A 116 6.06 1.04 20.81
N PRO A 117 7.09 0.92 21.67
CA PRO A 117 8.12 -0.13 21.70
C PRO A 117 7.57 -1.51 22.12
N LEU A 118 8.19 -2.57 21.59
CA LEU A 118 7.77 -3.96 21.81
C LEU A 118 7.89 -4.37 23.28
N ARG A 119 6.96 -5.21 23.72
CA ARG A 119 6.97 -5.89 25.01
C ARG A 119 7.57 -7.28 24.89
N VAL A 120 7.93 -7.89 26.03
CA VAL A 120 8.53 -9.23 26.08
C VAL A 120 7.58 -10.30 25.51
N ASP A 121 6.27 -10.12 25.70
CA ASP A 121 5.25 -11.07 25.23
C ASP A 121 4.77 -10.79 23.80
N ASP A 122 5.23 -9.71 23.16
CA ASP A 122 4.79 -9.36 21.80
C ASP A 122 5.40 -10.36 20.80
N ARG A 123 4.54 -11.13 20.14
CA ARG A 123 4.93 -12.04 19.06
C ARG A 123 4.97 -11.27 17.75
N VAL A 124 6.17 -10.87 17.36
CA VAL A 124 6.42 -10.16 16.11
C VAL A 124 7.62 -10.74 15.40
N GLU A 125 7.60 -10.67 14.09
CA GLU A 125 8.72 -10.97 13.23
C GLU A 125 9.34 -9.64 12.78
N ALA A 126 10.67 -9.51 12.91
CA ALA A 126 11.38 -8.28 12.57
C ALA A 126 12.43 -8.55 11.50
N ASP A 127 12.11 -8.16 10.27
CA ASP A 127 13.00 -8.33 9.13
C ASP A 127 13.91 -7.14 8.95
N LEU A 128 15.20 -7.43 8.75
CA LEU A 128 16.15 -6.45 8.26
C LEU A 128 15.98 -6.25 6.76
N VAL A 129 15.47 -5.09 6.38
CA VAL A 129 15.14 -4.78 4.99
C VAL A 129 16.28 -4.06 4.28
N MET A 130 16.93 -3.13 4.97
CA MET A 130 17.92 -2.25 4.37
C MET A 130 18.95 -1.77 5.41
N LYS A 131 20.22 -1.65 5.00
CA LYS A 131 21.29 -1.03 5.79
C LYS A 131 21.75 0.27 5.16
N ASP A 132 22.52 1.06 5.92
CA ASP A 132 23.16 2.30 5.48
C ASP A 132 22.13 3.32 4.95
N LEU A 133 21.04 3.49 5.70
CA LEU A 133 19.93 4.36 5.35
C LEU A 133 20.24 5.81 5.74
N GLU A 134 20.24 6.69 4.75
CA GLU A 134 20.43 8.13 4.92
C GLU A 134 19.09 8.85 5.07
N VAL A 135 18.08 8.44 4.31
CA VAL A 135 16.74 9.04 4.33
C VAL A 135 15.69 7.95 4.34
N PHE A 136 14.71 8.10 5.23
CA PHE A 136 13.46 7.38 5.17
C PHE A 136 12.34 8.28 5.65
N ASP A 137 11.52 8.71 4.71
CA ASP A 137 10.56 9.77 4.91
C ASP A 137 9.22 9.43 4.30
N VAL A 138 8.16 9.59 5.09
CA VAL A 138 6.79 9.26 4.68
C VAL A 138 5.89 10.45 4.90
N TYR A 139 5.18 10.83 3.84
CA TYR A 139 4.21 11.91 3.83
C TYR A 139 2.85 11.34 3.48
N HIS A 140 1.80 11.77 4.19
CA HIS A 140 0.44 11.36 3.91
C HIS A 140 -0.44 12.60 3.82
N SER A 141 -1.11 12.77 2.69
CA SER A 141 -2.04 13.86 2.43
C SER A 141 -3.28 13.31 1.73
N MET A 142 -4.44 13.48 2.36
CA MET A 142 -5.73 12.99 1.85
C MET A 142 -5.73 11.48 1.57
N ASP A 143 -5.65 11.10 0.30
CA ASP A 143 -5.64 9.73 -0.21
C ASP A 143 -4.28 9.31 -0.77
N LYS A 144 -3.25 10.15 -0.60
CA LYS A 144 -1.92 9.98 -1.21
C LYS A 144 -0.87 9.79 -0.13
N VAL A 145 -0.06 8.75 -0.29
CA VAL A 145 1.12 8.47 0.54
C VAL A 145 2.35 8.59 -0.34
N LEU A 146 3.26 9.50 -0.01
CA LEU A 146 4.55 9.67 -0.68
C LEU A 146 5.65 9.12 0.24
N VAL A 147 6.48 8.24 -0.31
CA VAL A 147 7.61 7.65 0.40
C VAL A 147 8.90 8.05 -0.30
N LEU A 148 9.90 8.45 0.50
CA LEU A 148 11.26 8.75 0.06
C LEU A 148 12.24 7.85 0.83
N ILE A 149 13.13 7.19 0.10
CA ILE A 149 14.13 6.27 0.65
C ILE A 149 15.47 6.57 -0.01
N GLN A 150 16.53 6.73 0.78
CA GLN A 150 17.89 6.90 0.27
C GLN A 150 18.86 6.03 1.07
N GLN A 151 19.65 5.23 0.35
CA GLN A 151 20.81 4.53 0.91
C GLN A 151 22.08 5.29 0.57
N ALA A 152 23.09 5.13 1.42
CA ALA A 152 24.42 5.64 1.15
C ALA A 152 24.92 5.19 -0.24
N LYS A 153 25.39 6.17 -1.02
CA LYS A 153 25.98 5.97 -2.36
C LYS A 153 25.02 5.40 -3.42
N LYS A 154 23.71 5.47 -3.21
CA LYS A 154 22.69 5.11 -4.21
C LYS A 154 21.80 6.30 -4.52
N GLU A 155 21.21 6.29 -5.71
CA GLU A 155 20.22 7.30 -6.08
C GLU A 155 18.98 7.22 -5.17
N PRO A 156 18.40 8.36 -4.75
CA PRO A 156 17.18 8.37 -3.96
C PRO A 156 16.02 7.74 -4.72
N ILE A 157 15.24 6.91 -4.02
CA ILE A 157 14.04 6.28 -4.54
C ILE A 157 12.84 7.00 -3.94
N SER A 158 11.90 7.41 -4.78
CA SER A 158 10.62 7.95 -4.32
C SER A 158 9.46 7.33 -5.08
N PHE A 159 8.35 7.10 -4.39
CA PHE A 159 7.12 6.61 -5.02
C PHE A 159 5.91 7.11 -4.25
N MET A 160 4.79 7.21 -4.98
CA MET A 160 3.52 7.65 -4.43
C MET A 160 2.46 6.56 -4.62
N VAL A 161 1.73 6.26 -3.54
CA VAL A 161 0.54 5.41 -3.57
C VAL A 161 -0.69 6.30 -3.42
N GLN A 162 -1.69 6.09 -4.26
CA GLN A 162 -2.95 6.84 -4.26
C GLN A 162 -4.12 5.93 -3.87
N GLY A 163 -5.23 6.50 -3.40
CA GLY A 163 -6.42 5.75 -2.99
C GLY A 163 -6.35 5.19 -1.56
N VAL A 164 -5.37 5.60 -0.76
CA VAL A 164 -5.19 5.15 0.62
C VAL A 164 -6.11 5.97 1.53
N THR A 165 -7.31 5.48 1.79
CA THR A 165 -8.32 6.24 2.58
C THR A 165 -8.76 5.48 3.82
N LYS A 166 -8.85 6.18 4.96
CA LYS A 166 -9.36 5.59 6.20
C LYS A 166 -10.85 5.26 6.04
N PRO A 167 -11.30 4.03 6.32
CA PRO A 167 -12.71 3.70 6.29
C PRO A 167 -13.45 4.57 7.31
N GLN A 168 -14.52 5.23 6.86
CA GLN A 168 -15.35 6.03 7.74
C GLN A 168 -15.98 5.13 8.81
N LYS A 169 -15.74 5.44 10.09
CA LYS A 169 -16.40 4.74 11.20
C LYS A 169 -17.91 4.89 11.01
N LYS A 170 -18.61 3.79 10.72
CA LYS A 170 -20.08 3.77 10.69
C LYS A 170 -20.59 4.34 12.02
N LYS A 171 -21.29 5.49 11.99
CA LYS A 171 -21.94 6.07 13.17
C LYS A 171 -22.78 4.97 13.81
N LYS A 172 -22.45 4.59 15.05
CA LYS A 172 -23.31 3.72 15.86
C LYS A 172 -24.67 4.39 15.91
N MET A 173 -25.68 3.83 15.24
CA MET A 173 -27.06 4.27 15.40
C MET A 173 -27.39 4.12 16.89
N ALA A 174 -27.65 5.25 17.54
CA ALA A 174 -28.05 5.27 18.94
C ALA A 174 -29.24 4.31 19.09
N ALA A 175 -29.06 3.27 19.90
CA ALA A 175 -30.12 2.35 20.25
C ALA A 175 -31.30 3.18 20.77
N LYS A 176 -32.41 3.17 20.03
CA LYS A 176 -33.66 3.80 20.46
C LYS A 176 -33.99 3.24 21.85
N LYS A 177 -34.03 4.12 22.84
CA LYS A 177 -34.39 3.81 24.23
C LYS A 177 -35.65 2.93 24.22
N ALA A 178 -35.53 1.74 24.80
CA ALA A 178 -36.67 0.87 25.05
C ALA A 178 -37.70 1.64 25.89
N VAL A 179 -38.88 1.86 25.30
CA VAL A 179 -40.05 2.41 26.00
C VAL A 179 -40.40 1.45 27.13
N LYS A 180 -40.28 1.91 28.38
CA LYS A 180 -40.78 1.20 29.56
C LYS A 180 -42.29 0.98 29.39
N LYS A 181 -42.71 -0.24 29.04
CA LYS A 181 -44.09 -0.69 29.22
C LYS A 181 -44.41 -0.69 30.71
N LYS A 182 -45.26 0.24 31.15
CA LYS A 182 -45.92 0.19 32.47
C LYS A 182 -46.74 -1.12 32.52
N ARG A 183 -46.43 -2.00 33.48
CA ARG A 183 -47.29 -3.14 33.84
C ARG A 183 -48.48 -2.61 34.69
N PRO A 184 -49.72 -3.05 34.44
CA PRO A 184 -50.84 -2.81 35.35
C PRO A 184 -50.77 -3.76 36.57
N PRO A 185 -51.41 -3.41 37.71
CA PRO A 185 -51.36 -4.19 38.94
C PRO A 185 -52.50 -5.23 39.02
N GLY A 186 -52.25 -6.34 39.73
CA GLY A 186 -53.20 -7.42 40.03
C GLY A 186 -52.61 -8.78 39.64
N ASN A 187 -52.58 -9.84 40.45
CA ASN A 187 -53.30 -10.16 41.68
C ASN A 187 -52.42 -11.08 42.55
N GLN A 188 -52.66 -11.06 43.86
CA GLN A 188 -52.04 -11.95 44.85
C GLN A 188 -52.45 -13.40 44.60
N GLU A 189 -51.47 -14.32 44.59
CA GLU A 189 -51.68 -15.68 45.10
C GLU A 189 -50.48 -16.09 45.95
N THR A 190 -50.77 -16.29 47.22
CA THR A 190 -49.92 -16.89 48.25
C THR A 190 -49.75 -18.38 47.99
N ASN A 191 -48.52 -18.90 48.03
CA ASN A 191 -48.24 -20.22 48.61
C ASN A 191 -46.75 -20.32 48.95
N GLY A 192 -46.47 -20.44 50.26
CA GLY A 192 -45.13 -20.55 50.79
C GLY A 192 -44.60 -21.98 50.75
N THR A 193 -43.27 -22.12 50.80
CA THR A 193 -42.57 -23.19 51.52
C THR A 193 -41.15 -22.69 51.86
N LYS A 194 -40.76 -22.91 53.12
CA LYS A 194 -39.56 -22.40 53.81
C LYS A 194 -38.24 -23.01 53.29
N SER A 195 -37.16 -22.23 53.33
CA SER A 195 -35.76 -22.71 53.35
C SER A 195 -35.36 -23.23 54.74
N PRO A 196 -34.39 -24.14 54.78
CA PRO A 196 -33.27 -24.08 55.73
C PRO A 196 -31.95 -24.18 54.96
N GLY A 197 -30.78 -23.66 55.33
CA GLY A 197 -30.27 -22.93 56.48
C GLY A 197 -28.76 -22.79 56.20
N LYS A 198 -28.17 -21.62 56.44
CA LYS A 198 -26.72 -21.37 56.27
C LYS A 198 -25.96 -21.81 57.52
N THR A 199 -24.91 -22.61 57.35
CA THR A 199 -23.84 -22.81 58.33
C THR A 199 -22.63 -21.93 57.96
N PRO A 200 -22.04 -21.17 58.88
CA PRO A 200 -20.79 -20.45 58.64
C PRO A 200 -19.53 -21.32 58.95
N PRO A 201 -18.37 -21.01 58.36
CA PRO A 201 -17.14 -21.79 58.52
C PRO A 201 -16.39 -21.45 59.83
N PRO A 202 -15.58 -22.40 60.37
CA PRO A 202 -14.78 -22.21 61.55
C PRO A 202 -13.44 -21.50 61.27
N ILE A 203 -12.89 -20.95 62.35
CA ILE A 203 -11.69 -20.11 62.51
C ILE A 203 -10.41 -20.85 62.09
#